data_AF-I5C2M3-F1
#
_entry.id   AF-I5C2M3-F1
#
_cell.length_a   1.000
_cell.length_b   1.000
_cell.length_c   1.000
_cell.angle_alpha   90.00
_cell.angle_beta   90.00
_cell.angle_gamma   90.00
#
_symmetry.space_group_name_H-M   'P 1'
#
loop_
_entity.id
_entity.type
_entity.pdbx_description
1 polymer ?
#
loop_
_entity_poly.entity_id
_entity_poly.type
_entity_poly.pdbx_seq_one_letter_code
_entity_poly.pdbx_strand_id
1 'polypeptide(L)'
;MDMTTRFPATHAALLGIVFATSGFILWSSVSASSSLNNLVVAVPVAAVLGILVLLVITGTIRKPVDESAKTGVWGDLFLLAGFAAFCFALTHIGFDVATFVFVWAGVVMSGGRGLWQPPLYAALFTVLLVKGFGSLFPYPMLTLVL
;
A
#
# COMPACT_ATOMS: atom_id res chain seq x y z
N MET A 1 27.92 26.92 -0.37
CA MET A 1 26.85 26.18 0.33
C MET A 1 26.03 25.48 -0.75
N ASP A 2 26.48 24.30 -1.18
CA ASP A 2 25.77 23.50 -2.18
C ASP A 2 24.77 22.56 -1.48
N MET A 3 23.50 22.95 -1.49
CA MET A 3 22.38 22.10 -1.07
C MET A 3 21.95 21.25 -2.26
N THR A 4 22.77 20.28 -2.67
CA THR A 4 22.32 19.24 -3.62
C THR A 4 21.85 18.02 -2.84
N THR A 5 20.64 18.11 -2.28
CA THR A 5 19.84 16.93 -1.92
C THR A 5 19.57 16.15 -3.20
N ARG A 6 20.46 15.22 -3.54
CA ARG A 6 20.28 14.33 -4.69
C ARG A 6 19.21 13.30 -4.32
N PHE A 7 17.94 13.66 -4.52
CA PHE A 7 16.88 12.68 -4.66
C PHE A 7 17.32 11.71 -5.76
N PRO A 8 17.51 10.41 -5.49
CA PRO A 8 17.86 9.46 -6.53
C PRO A 8 16.76 9.52 -7.60
N ALA A 9 17.13 9.77 -8.85
CA ALA A 9 16.17 9.99 -9.94
C ALA A 9 15.15 8.84 -10.06
N THR A 10 15.55 7.63 -9.68
CA THR A 10 14.70 6.44 -9.59
C THR A 10 13.58 6.55 -8.56
N HIS A 11 13.86 7.07 -7.36
CA HIS A 11 12.85 7.25 -6.31
C HIS A 11 11.87 8.36 -6.68
N ALA A 12 12.38 9.45 -7.25
CA ALA A 12 11.55 10.55 -7.75
C ALA A 12 10.64 10.09 -8.92
N ALA A 13 11.16 9.27 -9.84
CA ALA A 13 10.38 8.70 -10.93
C ALA A 13 9.28 7.76 -10.42
N LEU A 14 9.59 6.86 -9.49
CA LEU A 14 8.61 5.93 -8.91
C LEU A 14 7.52 6.69 -8.15
N LEU A 15 7.89 7.64 -7.29
CA LEU A 15 6.94 8.51 -6.59
C LEU A 15 6.08 9.30 -7.57
N GLY A 16 6.67 9.81 -8.66
CA GLY A 16 5.95 10.51 -9.72
C GLY A 16 4.91 9.62 -10.41
N ILE A 17 5.26 8.36 -10.74
CA ILE A 17 4.34 7.40 -11.34
C ILE A 17 3.19 7.07 -10.38
N VAL A 18 3.51 6.78 -9.11
CA VAL A 18 2.49 6.49 -8.08
C VAL A 18 1.56 7.69 -7.88
N PHE A 19 2.11 8.90 -7.85
CA PHE A 19 1.34 10.13 -7.70
C PHE A 19 0.43 10.37 -8.91
N ALA A 20 0.95 10.21 -10.13
CA ALA A 20 0.20 10.39 -11.37
C ALA A 20 -0.94 9.35 -11.51
N THR A 21 -0.66 8.08 -11.24
CA THR A 21 -1.68 7.01 -11.29
C THR A 21 -2.74 7.18 -10.21
N SER A 22 -2.34 7.51 -8.97
CA SER A 22 -3.29 7.81 -7.88
C SER A 22 -4.16 9.02 -8.20
N GLY A 23 -3.56 10.09 -8.73
CA GLY A 23 -4.29 11.29 -9.17
C GLY A 23 -5.25 11.00 -10.32
N PHE A 24 -4.85 10.17 -11.28
CA PHE A 24 -5.71 9.74 -12.39
C PHE A 24 -6.90 8.90 -11.91
N ILE A 25 -6.69 7.98 -10.96
CA ILE A 25 -7.77 7.18 -10.37
C ILE A 25 -8.72 8.10 -9.59
N LEU A 26 -8.19 9.00 -8.76
CA LEU A 26 -9.01 9.95 -8.00
C LEU A 26 -9.84 10.85 -8.92
N TRP A 27 -9.21 11.40 -9.97
CA TRP A 27 -9.91 12.18 -10.99
C TRP A 27 -11.00 11.37 -11.68
N SER A 28 -10.69 10.12 -12.08
CA SER A 28 -11.66 9.24 -12.72
C SER A 28 -12.83 8.89 -11.80
N SER A 29 -12.59 8.64 -10.51
CA SER A 29 -13.64 8.41 -9.52
C SER A 29 -14.54 9.64 -9.35
N VAL A 30 -13.95 10.84 -9.19
CA VAL A 30 -14.71 12.08 -9.06
C VAL A 30 -15.50 12.40 -10.34
N SER A 31 -14.90 12.15 -11.51
CA SER A 31 -15.51 12.44 -12.82
C SER A 31 -16.61 11.45 -13.21
N ALA A 32 -16.49 10.18 -12.80
CA ALA A 32 -17.49 9.15 -13.12
C ALA A 32 -18.76 9.27 -12.29
N SER A 33 -18.66 9.64 -11.00
CA SER A 33 -19.83 9.93 -10.17
C SER A 33 -19.42 10.67 -8.90
N SER A 34 -19.97 11.88 -8.70
CA SER A 34 -19.92 12.63 -7.44
C SER A 34 -21.00 12.19 -6.44
N SER A 35 -21.55 10.98 -6.60
CA SER A 35 -22.45 10.41 -5.59
C SER A 35 -21.69 10.09 -4.30
N LEU A 36 -22.36 10.28 -3.16
CA LEU A 36 -21.79 10.04 -1.82
C LEU A 36 -21.10 8.68 -1.71
N ASN A 37 -21.61 7.64 -2.38
CA ASN A 37 -21.05 6.30 -2.36
C ASN A 37 -19.61 6.20 -2.90
N ASN A 38 -19.24 7.04 -3.87
CA ASN A 38 -17.91 6.99 -4.50
C ASN A 38 -16.90 7.87 -3.75
N LEU A 39 -17.34 9.02 -3.24
CA LEU A 39 -16.49 9.97 -2.51
C LEU A 39 -16.19 9.54 -1.07
N VAL A 40 -17.09 8.79 -0.41
CA VAL A 40 -16.96 8.46 1.02
C VAL A 40 -15.72 7.62 1.33
N VAL A 41 -15.17 6.89 0.34
CA VAL A 41 -13.94 6.11 0.50
C VAL A 41 -12.76 6.71 -0.27
N ALA A 42 -12.98 7.17 -1.52
CA ALA A 42 -11.89 7.70 -2.34
C ALA A 42 -11.22 8.93 -1.72
N VAL A 43 -12.01 9.82 -1.11
CA VAL A 43 -11.50 11.05 -0.48
C VAL A 43 -10.66 10.78 0.76
N PRO A 44 -11.11 10.00 1.77
CA PRO A 44 -10.27 9.72 2.93
C PRO A 44 -9.02 8.92 2.58
N VAL A 45 -9.09 7.97 1.65
CA VAL A 45 -7.91 7.23 1.19
C VAL A 45 -6.91 8.17 0.50
N ALA A 46 -7.37 9.05 -0.39
CA ALA A 46 -6.52 10.05 -1.04
C ALA A 46 -5.91 11.04 -0.02
N ALA A 47 -6.68 11.45 0.99
CA ALA A 47 -6.19 12.32 2.06
C ALA A 47 -5.08 11.65 2.88
N VAL A 48 -5.28 10.39 3.28
CA VAL A 48 -4.25 9.61 4.01
C VAL A 48 -3.00 9.45 3.16
N LEU A 49 -3.13 9.08 1.87
CA LEU A 49 -1.99 8.98 0.96
C LEU A 49 -1.26 10.32 0.80
N GLY A 50 -2.00 11.43 0.66
CA GLY A 50 -1.42 12.77 0.58
C GLY A 50 -0.62 13.14 1.84
N ILE A 51 -1.15 12.83 3.03
CA ILE A 51 -0.45 13.03 4.31
C ILE A 51 0.81 12.16 4.36
N LEU A 52 0.72 10.89 3.95
CA LEU A 52 1.84 9.96 3.98
C LEU A 52 2.97 10.42 3.06
N VAL A 53 2.63 10.87 1.85
CA VAL A 53 3.58 11.49 0.90
C VAL A 53 4.23 12.73 1.50
N LEU A 54 3.44 13.63 2.12
CA LEU A 54 3.96 14.82 2.79
C LEU A 54 4.93 14.47 3.93
N LEU A 55 4.60 13.46 4.74
CA LEU A 55 5.46 12.99 5.84
C LEU A 55 6.76 12.36 5.32
N VAL A 56 6.71 11.61 4.23
CA VAL A 56 7.91 11.04 3.58
C VAL A 56 8.79 12.16 3.01
N ILE A 57 8.21 13.11 2.28
CA ILE A 57 8.95 14.25 1.73
C ILE A 57 9.59 15.07 2.86
N THR A 58 8.82 15.44 3.88
CA THR A 58 9.36 16.20 5.02
C THR A 58 10.40 15.39 5.82
N GLY A 59 10.22 14.08 5.97
CA GLY A 59 11.18 13.18 6.61
C GLY A 59 12.51 13.09 5.86
N THR A 60 12.45 12.94 4.53
CA THR A 60 13.64 12.90 3.65
C THR A 60 14.38 14.23 3.58
N ILE A 61 13.68 15.36 3.67
CA ILE A 61 14.30 16.69 3.71
C ILE A 61 14.91 16.98 5.09
N ARG A 62 14.29 16.51 6.18
CA ARG A 62 14.73 16.80 7.56
C ARG A 62 15.86 15.92 8.06
N LYS A 63 16.02 14.70 7.54
CA LYS A 63 17.13 13.83 7.90
C LYS A 63 18.21 13.88 6.80
N PRO A 64 19.47 14.21 7.13
CA PRO A 64 20.58 13.91 6.23
C PRO A 64 20.59 12.38 6.01
N VAL A 65 20.78 11.97 4.76
CA VAL A 65 20.87 10.55 4.38
C VAL A 65 22.00 9.91 5.18
N ASP A 66 21.66 9.02 6.11
CA ASP A 66 22.63 8.07 6.65
C ASP A 66 23.02 7.13 5.51
N GLU A 67 24.18 7.37 4.93
CA GLU A 67 24.77 6.60 3.81
C GLU A 67 25.04 5.11 4.19
N SER A 68 24.77 4.73 5.44
CA SER A 68 24.95 3.38 5.97
C SER A 68 23.77 2.43 5.69
N ALA A 69 22.58 2.93 5.35
CA ALA A 69 21.49 2.08 4.90
C ALA A 69 21.66 1.75 3.41
N LYS A 70 22.51 0.76 3.10
CA LYS A 70 22.51 0.13 1.77
C LYS A 70 21.17 -0.58 1.54
N THR A 71 20.14 0.16 1.18
CA THR A 71 18.94 -0.41 0.55
C THR A 71 19.37 -0.86 -0.85
N GLY A 72 19.75 -2.14 -0.93
CA GLY A 72 20.11 -2.73 -2.21
C GLY A 72 18.89 -2.74 -3.12
N VAL A 73 19.07 -2.35 -4.39
CA VAL A 73 18.05 -2.38 -5.44
C VAL A 73 17.29 -3.72 -5.48
N TRP A 74 17.95 -4.81 -5.09
CA TRP A 74 17.35 -6.13 -4.93
C TRP A 74 16.24 -6.19 -3.88
N GLY A 75 16.40 -5.56 -2.72
CA GLY A 75 15.37 -5.52 -1.67
C GLY A 75 14.12 -4.79 -2.14
N ASP A 76 14.30 -3.64 -2.80
CA ASP A 76 13.21 -2.86 -3.39
C ASP A 76 12.53 -3.64 -4.52
N LEU A 77 13.31 -4.35 -5.35
CA LEU A 77 12.78 -5.19 -6.43
C LEU A 77 11.99 -6.39 -5.88
N PHE A 78 12.45 -7.04 -4.81
CA PHE A 78 11.72 -8.12 -4.15
C PHE A 78 10.42 -7.62 -3.50
N LEU A 79 10.45 -6.46 -2.85
CA LEU A 79 9.26 -5.84 -2.29
C LEU A 79 8.25 -5.51 -3.38
N LEU A 80 8.71 -4.92 -4.49
CA LEU A 80 7.88 -4.58 -5.64
C LEU A 80 7.28 -5.85 -6.28
N ALA A 81 8.09 -6.90 -6.46
CA ALA A 81 7.62 -8.17 -6.98
C ALA A 81 6.59 -8.84 -6.05
N GLY A 82 6.82 -8.81 -4.73
CA GLY A 82 5.88 -9.31 -3.74
C GLY A 82 4.55 -8.55 -3.76
N PHE A 83 4.60 -7.23 -3.89
CA PHE A 83 3.40 -6.40 -4.01
C PHE A 83 2.65 -6.66 -5.33
N ALA A 84 3.37 -6.80 -6.45
CA ALA A 84 2.77 -7.17 -7.74
C ALA A 84 2.09 -8.55 -7.69
N ALA A 85 2.75 -9.55 -7.08
CA ALA A 85 2.19 -10.87 -6.88
C ALA A 85 0.94 -10.83 -5.99
N PHE A 86 0.94 -10.00 -4.95
CA PHE A 86 -0.25 -9.76 -4.13
C PHE A 86 -1.41 -9.18 -4.94
N CYS A 87 -1.18 -8.11 -5.71
CA CYS A 87 -2.20 -7.51 -6.57
C CYS A 87 -2.79 -8.52 -7.59
N PHE A 88 -1.96 -9.39 -8.16
CA PHE A 88 -2.42 -10.46 -9.04
C PHE A 88 -3.26 -11.51 -8.29
N ALA A 89 -2.83 -11.91 -7.10
CA ALA A 89 -3.53 -12.88 -6.27
C ALA A 89 -4.91 -12.38 -5.81
N LEU A 90 -5.08 -11.07 -5.57
CA LEU A 90 -6.37 -10.48 -5.22
C LEU A 90 -7.48 -10.80 -6.23
N THR A 91 -7.15 -10.89 -7.53
CA THR A 91 -8.14 -11.13 -8.59
C THR A 91 -8.28 -12.59 -9.01
N HIS A 92 -7.29 -13.44 -8.71
CA HIS A 92 -7.28 -14.84 -9.15
C HIS A 92 -7.57 -15.83 -8.01
N ILE A 93 -7.04 -15.58 -6.82
CA ILE A 93 -7.18 -16.50 -5.67
C ILE A 93 -8.36 -16.06 -4.81
N GLY A 94 -8.51 -14.77 -4.58
CA GLY A 94 -9.51 -14.20 -3.70
C GLY A 94 -8.90 -13.18 -2.75
N PHE A 95 -9.63 -12.11 -2.51
CA PHE A 95 -9.25 -10.94 -1.74
C PHE A 95 -8.88 -11.30 -0.29
N ASP A 96 -9.61 -12.22 0.33
CA ASP A 96 -9.39 -12.69 1.69
C ASP A 96 -8.09 -13.49 1.83
N VAL A 97 -7.92 -14.57 1.06
CA VAL A 97 -6.77 -15.48 1.16
C VAL A 97 -5.49 -14.77 0.72
N ALA A 98 -5.54 -13.98 -0.35
CA ALA A 98 -4.40 -13.20 -0.79
C ALA A 98 -3.96 -12.18 0.28
N THR A 99 -4.91 -11.47 0.91
CA THR A 99 -4.59 -10.52 2.00
C THR A 99 -4.02 -11.23 3.22
N PHE A 100 -4.60 -12.37 3.60
CA PHE A 100 -4.12 -13.16 4.73
C PHE A 100 -2.65 -13.59 4.54
N VAL A 101 -2.34 -14.21 3.40
CA VAL A 101 -0.98 -14.70 3.12
C VAL A 101 0.01 -13.54 3.01
N PHE A 102 -0.37 -12.44 2.37
CA PHE A 102 0.48 -11.28 2.21
C PHE A 102 0.82 -10.61 3.55
N VAL A 103 -0.19 -10.39 4.40
CA VAL A 103 0.01 -9.80 5.73
C VAL A 103 0.81 -10.73 6.63
N TRP A 104 0.52 -12.03 6.60
CA TRP A 104 1.30 -13.01 7.37
C TRP A 104 2.78 -13.00 6.94
N ALA A 105 3.06 -13.07 5.65
CA ALA A 105 4.42 -13.00 5.12
C ALA A 105 5.12 -11.70 5.55
N GLY A 106 4.44 -10.56 5.46
CA GLY A 106 4.96 -9.25 5.89
C GLY A 106 5.32 -9.20 7.38
N VAL A 107 4.48 -9.76 8.25
CA VAL A 107 4.76 -9.83 9.70
C VAL A 107 5.96 -10.73 10.01
N VAL A 108 6.05 -11.87 9.35
CA VAL A 108 7.20 -12.79 9.51
C VAL A 108 8.49 -12.12 9.04
N MET A 109 8.47 -11.46 7.88
CA MET A 109 9.62 -10.72 7.33
C MET A 109 10.03 -9.52 8.21
N SER A 110 9.08 -8.91 8.90
CA SER A 110 9.33 -7.81 9.85
C SER A 110 9.92 -8.27 11.19
N GLY A 111 10.15 -9.58 11.36
CA GLY A 111 10.77 -10.15 12.56
C GLY A 111 9.78 -10.62 13.63
N GLY A 112 8.51 -10.86 13.28
CA GLY A 112 7.56 -11.52 14.17
C GLY A 112 8.05 -12.92 14.56
N ARG A 113 8.44 -13.12 15.83
CA ARG A 113 9.10 -14.36 16.29
C ARG A 113 8.15 -15.46 16.78
N GLY A 114 6.87 -15.16 16.99
CA GLY A 114 5.88 -16.14 17.45
C GLY A 114 5.39 -17.03 16.31
N LEU A 115 5.15 -18.32 16.57
CA LEU A 115 4.53 -19.22 15.57
C LEU A 115 3.03 -18.96 15.39
N TRP A 116 2.36 -18.47 16.44
CA TRP A 116 0.91 -18.23 16.46
C TRP A 116 0.51 -16.75 16.28
N GLN A 117 1.38 -15.81 16.66
CA GLN A 117 1.05 -14.38 16.61
C GLN A 117 0.90 -13.86 15.17
N PRO A 118 1.81 -14.17 14.22
CA PRO A 118 1.68 -13.72 12.83
C PRO A 118 0.42 -14.23 12.11
N PRO A 119 0.06 -15.53 12.14
CA PRO A 119 -1.16 -15.99 11.48
C PRO A 119 -2.41 -15.47 12.19
N LEU A 120 -2.43 -15.35 13.52
CA LEU A 120 -3.58 -14.78 14.22
C LEU A 120 -3.81 -13.31 13.88
N TYR A 121 -2.73 -12.51 13.86
CA TYR A 121 -2.81 -11.11 13.46
C TYR A 121 -3.30 -10.97 12.02
N ALA A 122 -2.73 -11.75 11.09
CA ALA A 122 -3.14 -11.74 9.70
C ALA A 122 -4.62 -12.14 9.54
N ALA A 123 -5.08 -13.17 10.27
CA ALA A 123 -6.48 -13.61 10.24
C ALA A 123 -7.43 -12.50 10.72
N LEU A 124 -7.14 -11.90 11.88
CA LEU A 124 -7.96 -10.82 12.44
C LEU A 124 -7.98 -9.61 11.50
N PHE A 125 -6.83 -9.21 10.97
CA PHE A 125 -6.72 -8.11 10.02
C PHE A 125 -7.55 -8.38 8.76
N THR A 126 -7.40 -9.57 8.16
CA THR A 126 -8.15 -9.95 6.96
C THR A 126 -9.66 -9.96 7.21
N VAL A 127 -10.13 -10.54 8.32
CA VAL A 127 -11.57 -10.56 8.65
C VAL A 127 -12.12 -9.13 8.78
N LEU A 128 -11.43 -8.27 9.52
CA LEU A 128 -11.84 -6.87 9.70
C LEU A 128 -11.85 -6.13 8.36
N LEU A 129 -10.84 -6.37 7.51
CA LEU A 129 -10.70 -5.70 6.24
C LEU A 129 -11.75 -6.18 5.23
N VAL A 130 -11.98 -7.49 5.08
CA VAL A 130 -12.99 -8.07 4.19
C VAL A 130 -14.39 -7.63 4.60
N LYS A 131 -14.74 -7.73 5.89
CA LYS A 131 -16.06 -7.29 6.37
C LYS A 131 -16.23 -5.78 6.31
N GLY A 132 -15.18 -5.03 6.62
CA GLY A 132 -15.17 -3.57 6.51
C GLY A 132 -15.43 -3.13 5.07
N PHE A 133 -14.64 -3.64 4.12
CA PHE A 133 -14.83 -3.35 2.70
C PHE A 133 -16.17 -3.85 2.17
N GLY A 134 -16.60 -5.06 2.50
CA GLY A 134 -17.89 -5.61 2.08
C GLY A 134 -19.09 -4.81 2.64
N SER A 135 -18.95 -4.18 3.80
CA SER A 135 -19.98 -3.28 4.33
C SER A 135 -20.02 -1.91 3.65
N LEU A 136 -18.86 -1.46 3.12
CA LEU A 136 -18.71 -0.15 2.47
C LEU A 136 -19.06 -0.20 0.98
N PHE A 137 -18.80 -1.31 0.30
CA PHE A 137 -19.05 -1.49 -1.12
C PHE A 137 -20.12 -2.56 -1.36
N PRO A 138 -21.29 -2.22 -1.94
CA PRO A 138 -22.27 -3.19 -2.40
C PRO A 138 -21.82 -3.81 -3.73
N TYR A 139 -20.59 -4.35 -3.77
CA TYR A 139 -20.01 -5.00 -4.94
C TYR A 139 -19.38 -6.33 -4.54
N PRO A 140 -19.64 -7.43 -5.28
CA PRO A 140 -19.08 -8.72 -4.94
C PRO A 140 -17.56 -8.71 -5.14
N MET A 141 -16.82 -8.68 -4.03
CA MET A 141 -15.39 -8.95 -4.01
C MET A 141 -15.21 -10.46 -4.18
N LEU A 142 -14.26 -10.90 -5.00
CA LEU A 142 -13.90 -12.31 -5.08
C LEU A 142 -13.32 -12.72 -3.72
N THR A 143 -14.04 -13.51 -2.93
CA THR A 143 -13.53 -14.14 -1.71
C THR A 143 -13.52 -15.65 -1.91
N LEU A 144 -12.51 -16.33 -1.35
CA LEU A 144 -12.40 -17.78 -1.46
C LEU A 144 -13.03 -18.50 -0.25
N VAL A 145 -13.00 -17.87 0.92
CA VAL A 145 -13.40 -18.47 2.19
C VAL A 145 -14.45 -17.62 2.93
N LEU A 146 -14.26 -16.30 3.00
CA LEU A 146 -15.08 -15.37 3.80
C LEU A 146 -16.31 -14.82 3.07
#